data_AF-A0A1A8HZC3-F1
#
_entry.id   AF-A0A1A8HZC3-F1
#
_cell.length_a   1.000
_cell.length_b   1.000
_cell.length_c   1.000
_cell.angle_alpha   90.00
_cell.angle_beta   90.00
_cell.angle_gamma   90.00
#
_symmetry.space_group_name_H-M   'P 1'
#
loop_
_entity.id
_entity.type
_entity.pdbx_description
1 polymer ?
#
loop_
_entity_poly.entity_id
_entity_poly.type
_entity_poly.pdbx_seq_one_letter_code
_entity_poly.pdbx_strand_id
1 'polypeptide(L)'
;TERYVSQFERQISSAPLVCLDGNIPISTINYVCLLAKKHNINVWFEPTDKEKARKPFLSDAWKFLSYSSPNLAELCIMNKTLGISTPDELPNTLDEILKAAAALSRPLLEHLHCLVVTLGPHGVLLCGEHEAGTINLQPRKLKKRKQICALHYPAMTVTPEEILNVSGAGDSLVGALIAGILQGKDTDTCVQMGLLAARMSLSSPHPISPMLTLDSVDPNKIQTQKWQKPTFVKIDQDSGIHF
;
A
#
# COMPACT_ATOMS: atom_id res chain seq x y z
N THR A 1 6.66 1.23 -22.40
CA THR A 1 6.78 2.66 -22.76
C THR A 1 5.39 3.24 -22.95
N GLU A 2 5.23 4.55 -22.89
CA GLU A 2 3.94 5.23 -23.07
C GLU A 2 3.23 4.83 -24.37
N ARG A 3 3.95 4.86 -25.50
CA ARG A 3 3.43 4.45 -26.82
C ARG A 3 2.88 3.03 -26.87
N TYR A 4 3.43 2.13 -26.06
CA TYR A 4 2.93 0.76 -25.98
C TYR A 4 1.66 0.69 -25.12
N VAL A 5 1.69 1.32 -23.95
CA VAL A 5 0.57 1.32 -23.00
C VAL A 5 -0.66 2.06 -23.56
N SER A 6 -0.47 3.09 -24.38
CA SER A 6 -1.58 3.86 -24.96
C SER A 6 -2.47 3.05 -25.92
N GLN A 7 -1.96 1.94 -26.46
CA GLN A 7 -2.75 1.02 -27.29
C GLN A 7 -3.84 0.28 -26.48
N PHE A 8 -3.72 0.28 -25.15
CA PHE A 8 -4.65 -0.37 -24.23
C PHE A 8 -5.53 0.63 -23.46
N GLU A 9 -5.65 1.87 -23.94
CA GLU A 9 -6.43 2.94 -23.26
C GLU A 9 -7.84 2.49 -22.90
N ARG A 10 -8.53 1.75 -23.77
CA ARG A 10 -9.88 1.23 -23.50
C ARG A 10 -9.89 0.28 -22.30
N GLN A 11 -8.98 -0.69 -22.27
CA GLN A 11 -8.88 -1.68 -21.19
C GLN A 11 -8.55 -1.00 -19.88
N ILE A 12 -7.56 -0.10 -19.88
CA ILE A 12 -7.14 0.67 -18.71
C ILE A 12 -8.31 1.50 -18.18
N SER A 13 -9.03 2.19 -19.07
CA SER A 13 -10.16 3.05 -18.69
C SER A 13 -11.38 2.30 -18.17
N SER A 14 -11.53 1.02 -18.54
CA SER A 14 -12.62 0.16 -18.04
C SER A 14 -12.27 -0.62 -16.78
N ALA A 15 -10.98 -0.65 -16.39
CA ALA A 15 -10.54 -1.44 -15.26
C ALA A 15 -11.05 -0.86 -13.93
N PRO A 16 -11.51 -1.69 -12.98
CA PRO A 16 -11.91 -1.21 -11.65
C PRO A 16 -10.73 -0.65 -10.86
N LEU A 17 -9.53 -1.18 -11.12
CA LEU A 17 -8.27 -0.77 -10.53
C LEU A 17 -7.13 -1.08 -11.50
N VAL A 18 -6.16 -0.17 -11.61
CA VAL A 18 -4.94 -0.34 -12.41
C VAL A 18 -3.75 -0.32 -11.46
N CYS A 19 -2.98 -1.40 -11.43
CA CYS A 19 -1.75 -1.48 -10.64
C CYS A 19 -0.54 -1.12 -11.52
N LEU A 20 0.28 -0.20 -11.04
CA LEU A 20 1.52 0.24 -11.66
C LEU A 20 2.69 -0.22 -10.81
N ASP A 21 3.64 -0.88 -11.46
CA ASP A 21 4.89 -1.29 -10.85
C ASP A 21 5.97 -0.20 -11.03
N GLY A 22 6.80 0.01 -10.01
CA GLY A 22 7.84 1.03 -9.98
C GLY A 22 8.91 0.87 -11.06
N ASN A 23 9.06 -0.29 -11.69
CA ASN A 23 10.04 -0.53 -12.75
C ASN A 23 9.71 0.20 -14.05
N ILE A 24 8.44 0.57 -14.28
CA ILE A 24 8.06 1.20 -15.55
C ILE A 24 8.62 2.64 -15.68
N PRO A 25 8.78 3.17 -16.92
CA PRO A 25 9.30 4.52 -17.13
C PRO A 25 8.39 5.62 -16.57
N ILE A 26 8.98 6.74 -16.12
CA ILE A 26 8.24 7.91 -15.58
C ILE A 26 7.17 8.40 -16.56
N SER A 27 7.47 8.50 -17.85
CA SER A 27 6.48 8.90 -18.86
C SER A 27 5.28 7.97 -18.91
N THR A 28 5.48 6.67 -18.67
CA THR A 28 4.40 5.68 -18.64
C THR A 28 3.55 5.82 -17.37
N ILE A 29 4.18 6.05 -16.22
CA ILE A 29 3.47 6.37 -14.96
C ILE A 29 2.60 7.62 -15.16
N ASN A 30 3.20 8.70 -15.68
CA ASN A 30 2.51 9.97 -15.89
C ASN A 30 1.32 9.81 -16.85
N TYR A 31 1.49 9.08 -17.95
CA TYR A 31 0.40 8.79 -18.89
C TYR A 31 -0.78 8.10 -18.20
N VAL A 32 -0.52 7.03 -17.42
CA VAL A 32 -1.61 6.31 -16.74
C VAL A 32 -2.27 7.17 -15.66
N CYS A 33 -1.52 7.97 -14.89
CA CYS A 33 -2.08 8.90 -13.92
C CYS A 33 -2.97 9.98 -14.57
N LEU A 34 -2.57 10.52 -15.73
CA LEU A 34 -3.39 11.47 -16.48
C LEU A 34 -4.66 10.81 -17.05
N LEU A 35 -4.55 9.57 -17.51
CA LEU A 35 -5.71 8.80 -17.95
C LEU A 35 -6.66 8.51 -16.78
N ALA A 36 -6.12 8.20 -15.60
CA ALA A 36 -6.90 8.01 -14.39
C ALA A 36 -7.68 9.26 -13.98
N LYS A 37 -7.08 10.45 -14.10
CA LYS A 37 -7.79 11.72 -13.93
C LYS A 37 -8.94 11.86 -14.93
N LYS A 38 -8.69 11.58 -16.21
CA LYS A 38 -9.66 11.73 -17.31
C LYS A 38 -10.86 10.80 -17.18
N HIS A 39 -10.63 9.56 -16.73
CA HIS A 39 -11.65 8.50 -16.69
C HIS A 39 -12.07 8.09 -15.27
N ASN A 40 -11.58 8.77 -14.23
CA ASN A 40 -11.84 8.48 -12.82
C ASN A 40 -11.49 7.03 -12.43
N ILE A 41 -10.30 6.59 -12.85
CA ILE A 41 -9.79 5.23 -12.61
C ILE A 41 -9.06 5.21 -11.27
N ASN A 42 -9.21 4.12 -10.51
CA ASN A 42 -8.41 3.91 -9.32
C ASN A 42 -7.03 3.34 -9.71
N VAL A 43 -5.97 4.04 -9.33
CA VAL A 43 -4.60 3.63 -9.63
C VAL A 43 -3.87 3.27 -8.35
N TRP A 44 -3.28 2.09 -8.34
CA TRP A 44 -2.37 1.62 -7.29
C TRP A 44 -0.94 1.73 -7.80
N PHE A 45 -0.05 2.37 -7.04
CA PHE A 45 1.37 2.42 -7.34
C PHE A 45 2.17 1.59 -6.34
N GLU A 46 2.82 0.53 -6.82
CA GLU A 46 3.76 -0.26 -6.04
C GLU A 46 5.21 0.22 -6.31
N PRO A 47 5.89 0.83 -5.31
CA PRO A 47 7.20 1.44 -5.51
C PRO A 47 8.32 0.49 -5.92
N THR A 48 8.29 -0.77 -5.48
CA THR A 48 9.34 -1.80 -5.70
C THR A 48 10.69 -1.54 -5.01
N ASP A 49 11.26 -0.33 -5.13
CA ASP A 49 12.46 0.07 -4.40
C ASP A 49 12.56 1.59 -4.21
N LYS A 50 13.49 2.01 -3.34
CA LYS A 50 13.73 3.41 -2.94
C LYS A 50 13.88 4.37 -4.12
N GLU A 51 14.67 4.03 -5.13
CA GLU A 51 14.91 4.92 -6.29
C GLU A 51 13.71 5.00 -7.24
N LYS A 52 12.86 3.97 -7.24
CA LYS A 52 11.64 3.94 -8.04
C LYS A 52 10.46 4.63 -7.35
N ALA A 53 10.45 4.65 -6.02
CA ALA A 53 9.42 5.29 -5.21
C ALA A 53 9.19 6.76 -5.55
N ARG A 54 10.26 7.50 -5.89
CA ARG A 54 10.16 8.92 -6.27
C ARG A 54 9.48 9.17 -7.62
N LYS A 55 9.40 8.17 -8.51
CA LYS A 55 9.06 8.39 -9.93
C LYS A 55 7.73 9.16 -10.13
N PRO A 56 6.60 8.80 -9.49
CA PRO A 56 5.36 9.56 -9.63
C PRO A 56 5.44 10.98 -9.05
N PHE A 57 6.31 11.20 -8.06
CA PHE A 57 6.45 12.42 -7.28
C PHE A 57 7.36 13.47 -7.93
N LEU A 58 8.04 13.12 -9.02
CA LEU A 58 8.81 14.05 -9.85
C LEU A 58 7.93 14.98 -10.72
N SER A 59 6.62 14.79 -10.69
CA SER A 59 5.62 15.63 -11.36
C SER A 59 4.32 15.61 -10.58
N ASP A 60 3.32 16.42 -10.96
CA ASP A 60 2.01 16.41 -10.31
C ASP A 60 1.16 15.14 -10.56
N ALA A 61 1.70 14.16 -11.31
CA ALA A 61 1.02 12.90 -11.61
C ALA A 61 0.63 12.09 -10.36
N TRP A 62 1.42 12.16 -9.28
CA TRP A 62 1.11 11.45 -8.03
C TRP A 62 -0.25 11.83 -7.43
N LYS A 63 -0.75 13.05 -7.69
CA LYS A 63 -2.04 13.54 -7.19
C LYS A 63 -3.25 12.78 -7.75
N PHE A 64 -3.03 11.98 -8.80
CA PHE A 64 -4.03 11.13 -9.44
C PHE A 64 -3.88 9.64 -9.10
N LEU A 65 -2.93 9.29 -8.22
CA LEU A 65 -2.90 7.96 -7.60
C LEU A 65 -4.05 7.85 -6.58
N SER A 66 -4.65 6.65 -6.50
CA SER A 66 -5.57 6.31 -5.42
C SER A 66 -4.83 5.64 -4.27
N TYR A 67 -3.93 4.72 -4.59
CA TYR A 67 -3.23 3.90 -3.60
C TYR A 67 -1.73 3.89 -3.84
N SER A 68 -0.97 3.66 -2.78
CA SER A 68 0.40 3.20 -2.89
C SER A 68 0.77 2.34 -1.68
N SER A 69 1.70 1.40 -1.87
CA SER A 69 2.11 0.42 -0.86
C SER A 69 3.60 0.48 -0.48
N PRO A 70 4.16 1.66 -0.17
CA PRO A 70 5.57 1.79 0.15
C PRO A 70 5.93 1.04 1.43
N ASN A 71 7.18 0.60 1.56
CA ASN A 71 7.78 0.43 2.89
C ASN A 71 8.15 1.79 3.50
N LEU A 72 8.55 1.82 4.78
CA LEU A 72 8.91 3.08 5.45
C LEU A 72 10.03 3.85 4.74
N ALA A 73 11.03 3.16 4.20
CA ALA A 73 12.15 3.81 3.52
C ALA A 73 11.71 4.47 2.20
N GLU A 74 10.86 3.80 1.42
CA GLU A 74 10.26 4.35 0.20
C GLU A 74 9.35 5.53 0.51
N LEU A 75 8.58 5.46 1.60
CA LEU A 75 7.71 6.54 2.06
C LEU A 75 8.52 7.80 2.42
N CYS A 76 9.70 7.63 3.04
CA CYS A 76 10.65 8.73 3.23
C CYS A 76 11.09 9.33 1.88
N ILE A 77 11.46 8.51 0.89
CA ILE A 77 11.86 9.03 -0.42
C ILE A 77 10.72 9.78 -1.13
N MET A 78 9.49 9.28 -1.05
CA MET A 78 8.31 9.95 -1.61
C MET A 78 8.14 11.35 -1.01
N ASN A 79 8.21 11.47 0.31
CA ASN A 79 8.10 12.76 1.01
C ASN A 79 9.28 13.70 0.73
N LYS A 80 10.51 13.18 0.77
CA LYS A 80 11.73 13.93 0.45
C LYS A 80 11.70 14.49 -0.98
N THR A 81 11.14 13.74 -1.92
CA THR A 81 10.97 14.20 -3.32
C THR A 81 10.01 15.39 -3.41
N LEU A 82 9.04 15.48 -2.51
CA LEU A 82 8.13 16.62 -2.40
C LEU A 82 8.69 17.80 -1.58
N GLY A 83 9.93 17.70 -1.10
CA GLY A 83 10.54 18.71 -0.22
C GLY A 83 9.99 18.69 1.20
N ILE A 84 9.29 17.62 1.60
CA ILE A 84 8.79 17.42 2.95
C ILE A 84 9.94 16.86 3.80
N SER A 85 10.11 17.39 5.01
CA SER A 85 11.14 16.91 5.95
C SER A 85 10.94 15.42 6.24
N THR A 86 12.03 14.69 6.45
CA THR A 86 12.03 13.25 6.77
C THR A 86 13.12 12.95 7.78
N PRO A 87 13.01 11.88 8.57
CA PRO A 87 14.09 11.45 9.45
C PRO A 87 15.40 11.22 8.68
N ASP A 88 16.54 11.62 9.27
CA ASP A 88 17.87 11.31 8.73
C ASP A 88 18.16 9.80 8.80
N GLU A 89 17.70 9.15 9.87
CA GLU A 89 17.78 7.71 10.09
C GLU A 89 16.40 7.12 10.30
N LEU A 90 16.19 5.89 9.82
CA LEU A 90 14.93 5.20 10.01
C LEU A 90 14.79 4.75 11.48
N PRO A 91 13.62 4.98 12.11
CA PRO A 91 13.38 4.52 13.47
C PRO A 91 13.42 2.98 13.54
N ASN A 92 13.78 2.46 14.71
CA ASN A 92 13.95 1.03 14.94
C ASN A 92 13.01 0.47 16.02
N THR A 93 12.29 1.32 16.76
CA THR A 93 11.25 0.88 17.70
C THR A 93 9.88 0.93 17.03
N LEU A 94 9.00 -0.01 17.39
CA LEU A 94 7.66 -0.07 16.79
C LEU A 94 6.89 1.25 16.95
N ASP A 95 6.92 1.86 18.13
CA ASP A 95 6.19 3.11 18.39
C ASP A 95 6.71 4.27 17.53
N GLU A 96 8.03 4.38 17.34
CA GLU A 96 8.61 5.41 16.48
C GLU A 96 8.37 5.12 15.00
N ILE A 97 8.42 3.86 14.58
CA ILE A 97 8.07 3.41 13.23
C ILE A 97 6.62 3.80 12.91
N LEU A 98 5.68 3.50 13.79
CA LEU A 98 4.26 3.82 13.60
C LEU A 98 4.03 5.33 13.54
N LYS A 99 4.66 6.10 14.43
CA LYS A 99 4.59 7.57 14.42
C LYS A 99 5.15 8.16 13.12
N ALA A 100 6.33 7.72 12.71
CA ALA A 100 6.97 8.19 11.48
C ALA A 100 6.14 7.83 10.25
N ALA A 101 5.68 6.59 10.14
CA ALA A 101 4.85 6.14 9.03
C ALA A 101 3.53 6.93 8.94
N ALA A 102 2.86 7.16 10.07
CA ALA A 102 1.63 7.96 10.12
C ALA A 102 1.88 9.43 9.72
N ALA A 103 2.92 10.06 10.27
CA ALA A 103 3.29 11.44 9.98
C ALA A 103 3.65 11.64 8.50
N LEU A 104 4.46 10.76 7.92
CA LEU A 104 4.86 10.79 6.51
C LEU A 104 3.72 10.42 5.55
N SER A 105 2.71 9.67 6.00
CA SER A 105 1.53 9.36 5.19
C SER A 105 0.59 10.56 5.07
N ARG A 106 0.47 11.36 6.13
CA ARG A 106 -0.51 12.46 6.25
C ARG A 106 -0.55 13.43 5.06
N PRO A 107 0.57 14.01 4.58
CA PRO A 107 0.55 14.97 3.48
C PRO A 107 0.11 14.31 2.16
N LEU A 108 0.47 13.04 1.93
CA LEU A 108 0.13 12.33 0.70
C LEU A 108 -1.38 12.03 0.61
N LEU A 109 -2.04 11.84 1.76
CA LEU A 109 -3.48 11.60 1.87
C LEU A 109 -4.35 12.83 1.57
N GLU A 110 -3.75 13.99 1.26
CA GLU A 110 -4.52 15.07 0.63
C GLU A 110 -5.04 14.67 -0.76
N HIS A 111 -4.31 13.79 -1.45
CA HIS A 111 -4.64 13.37 -2.81
C HIS A 111 -4.92 11.88 -2.95
N LEU A 112 -4.16 11.04 -2.22
CA LEU A 112 -4.33 9.59 -2.21
C LEU A 112 -5.54 9.19 -1.37
N HIS A 113 -6.21 8.12 -1.81
CA HIS A 113 -7.29 7.49 -1.05
C HIS A 113 -6.75 6.77 0.20
N CYS A 114 -5.75 5.92 0.02
CA CYS A 114 -5.18 5.11 1.09
C CYS A 114 -3.72 4.79 0.81
N LEU A 115 -2.90 4.83 1.86
CA LEU A 115 -1.54 4.30 1.86
C LEU A 115 -1.51 2.99 2.63
N VAL A 116 -0.79 2.01 2.11
CA VAL A 116 -0.57 0.70 2.73
C VAL A 116 0.91 0.59 3.05
N VAL A 117 1.33 1.12 4.20
CA VAL A 117 2.75 1.20 4.55
C VAL A 117 3.21 -0.13 5.13
N THR A 118 4.09 -0.84 4.41
CA THR A 118 4.65 -2.11 4.90
C THR A 118 5.77 -1.86 5.91
N LEU A 119 5.74 -2.60 7.03
CA LEU A 119 6.63 -2.42 8.17
C LEU A 119 7.45 -3.68 8.48
N GLY A 120 7.64 -4.55 7.48
CA GLY A 120 8.37 -5.81 7.61
C GLY A 120 7.80 -6.70 8.73
N PRO A 121 8.61 -7.11 9.72
CA PRO A 121 8.16 -7.98 10.81
C PRO A 121 7.11 -7.32 11.72
N HIS A 122 6.89 -6.01 11.61
CA HIS A 122 5.87 -5.29 12.37
C HIS A 122 4.50 -5.27 11.69
N GLY A 123 4.37 -5.78 10.46
CA GLY A 123 3.10 -5.87 9.74
C GLY A 123 2.87 -4.71 8.80
N VAL A 124 1.69 -4.11 8.85
CA VAL A 124 1.27 -3.07 7.91
C VAL A 124 0.49 -1.97 8.62
N LEU A 125 0.76 -0.71 8.23
CA LEU A 125 -0.02 0.44 8.65
C LEU A 125 -0.86 0.93 7.46
N LEU A 126 -2.18 0.83 7.60
CA LEU A 126 -3.09 1.48 6.67
C LEU A 126 -3.29 2.92 7.11
N CYS A 127 -3.22 3.87 6.19
CA CYS A 127 -3.54 5.27 6.44
C CYS A 127 -4.54 5.75 5.39
N GLY A 128 -5.68 6.29 5.79
CA GLY A 128 -6.74 6.65 4.85
C GLY A 128 -7.96 7.26 5.53
N GLU A 129 -9.07 7.32 4.81
CA GLU A 129 -10.31 7.82 5.38
C GLU A 129 -10.95 6.81 6.33
N HIS A 130 -11.30 7.30 7.51
CA HIS A 130 -12.06 6.57 8.50
C HIS A 130 -13.48 6.30 8.01
N GLU A 131 -13.90 5.04 8.08
CA GLU A 131 -15.25 4.60 7.78
C GLU A 131 -15.60 3.40 8.66
N ALA A 132 -16.75 3.47 9.36
CA ALA A 132 -17.30 2.36 10.14
C ALA A 132 -16.31 1.71 11.15
N GLY A 133 -15.42 2.51 11.77
CA GLY A 133 -14.45 1.99 12.75
C GLY A 133 -13.18 1.39 12.13
N THR A 134 -13.00 1.50 10.81
CA THR A 134 -11.81 1.08 10.07
C THR A 134 -11.43 2.13 9.02
N ILE A 135 -10.57 1.78 8.07
CA ILE A 135 -10.21 2.59 6.90
C ILE A 135 -10.97 2.06 5.69
N ASN A 136 -11.51 2.94 4.85
CA ASN A 136 -12.09 2.50 3.57
C ASN A 136 -10.96 2.14 2.59
N LEU A 137 -10.89 0.88 2.16
CA LEU A 137 -9.99 0.41 1.09
C LEU A 137 -10.66 0.34 -0.29
N GLN A 138 -11.98 0.49 -0.38
CA GLN A 138 -12.75 0.23 -1.59
C GLN A 138 -12.54 1.30 -2.66
N PRO A 139 -12.50 0.94 -3.96
CA PRO A 139 -12.23 1.89 -5.04
C PRO A 139 -13.24 3.05 -5.02
N ARG A 140 -12.73 4.28 -4.98
CA ARG A 140 -13.61 5.45 -4.89
C ARG A 140 -14.18 5.80 -6.25
N LYS A 141 -15.43 6.26 -6.22
CA LYS A 141 -16.06 6.98 -7.34
C LYS A 141 -16.02 8.50 -7.16
N LEU A 142 -15.93 9.00 -5.92
CA LEU A 142 -15.93 10.43 -5.59
C LEU A 142 -14.92 10.74 -4.48
N LYS A 143 -14.20 11.87 -4.58
CA LYS A 143 -13.36 12.40 -3.50
C LYS A 143 -14.25 13.19 -2.53
N LYS A 144 -14.50 12.65 -1.33
CA LYS A 144 -15.14 13.38 -0.22
C LYS A 144 -14.14 13.49 0.90
N ARG A 145 -13.88 14.67 1.46
CA ARG A 145 -13.01 14.80 2.64
C ARG A 145 -13.73 14.20 3.86
N LYS A 146 -13.23 13.08 4.36
CA LYS A 146 -13.58 12.52 5.68
C LYS A 146 -12.41 12.67 6.65
N GLN A 147 -12.67 12.33 7.90
CA GLN A 147 -11.64 12.20 8.91
C GLN A 147 -10.59 11.17 8.45
N ILE A 148 -9.32 11.54 8.46
CA ILE A 148 -8.21 10.64 8.18
C ILE A 148 -7.81 9.93 9.48
N CYS A 149 -7.50 8.64 9.39
CA CYS A 149 -6.93 7.86 10.47
C CYS A 149 -5.83 6.91 9.95
N ALA A 150 -5.07 6.35 10.88
CA ALA A 150 -4.11 5.29 10.62
C ALA A 150 -4.44 4.09 11.52
N LEU A 151 -4.36 2.88 10.96
CA LEU A 151 -4.72 1.63 11.62
C LEU A 151 -3.62 0.60 11.37
N HIS A 152 -2.99 0.14 12.44
CA HIS A 152 -1.90 -0.82 12.42
C HIS A 152 -2.42 -2.24 12.55
N TYR A 153 -1.97 -3.10 11.64
CA TYR A 153 -2.21 -4.53 11.64
C TYR A 153 -0.87 -5.24 11.88
N PRO A 154 -0.70 -5.91 13.03
CA PRO A 154 0.51 -6.66 13.32
C PRO A 154 0.75 -7.79 12.30
N ALA A 155 2.02 -8.06 12.00
CA ALA A 155 2.38 -9.23 11.19
C ALA A 155 1.99 -10.52 11.91
N MET A 156 1.74 -11.56 11.12
CA MET A 156 1.70 -12.91 11.66
C MET A 156 3.10 -13.30 12.15
N THR A 157 3.18 -13.98 13.30
CA THR A 157 4.46 -14.51 13.79
C THR A 157 5.00 -15.54 12.81
N VAL A 158 6.22 -15.31 12.33
CA VAL A 158 7.02 -16.23 11.51
C VAL A 158 8.38 -16.31 12.19
N THR A 159 8.80 -17.53 12.51
CA THR A 159 10.11 -17.78 13.11
C THR A 159 11.21 -17.63 12.06
N PRO A 160 12.44 -17.22 12.42
CA PRO A 160 13.55 -17.12 11.47
C PRO A 160 13.79 -18.41 10.67
N GLU A 161 13.53 -19.57 11.26
CA GLU A 161 13.68 -20.88 10.64
C GLU A 161 12.60 -21.17 9.58
N GLU A 162 11.41 -20.56 9.70
CA GLU A 162 10.35 -20.64 8.69
C GLU A 162 10.63 -19.71 7.50
N ILE A 163 11.47 -18.69 7.64
CA ILE A 163 11.76 -17.72 6.57
C ILE A 163 12.77 -18.32 5.59
N LEU A 164 12.29 -18.68 4.40
CA LEU A 164 13.12 -19.16 3.29
C LEU A 164 13.51 -18.03 2.33
N ASN A 165 12.61 -17.06 2.09
CA ASN A 165 12.83 -15.97 1.16
C ASN A 165 12.03 -14.72 1.56
N VAL A 166 12.66 -13.55 1.63
CA VAL A 166 11.96 -12.28 1.94
C VAL A 166 11.47 -11.53 0.69
N SER A 167 11.96 -11.92 -0.49
CA SER A 167 11.56 -11.32 -1.77
C SER A 167 10.09 -11.64 -2.05
N GLY A 168 9.35 -10.66 -2.56
CA GLY A 168 7.95 -10.81 -2.99
C GLY A 168 6.92 -10.96 -1.85
N ALA A 169 7.32 -10.87 -0.58
CA ALA A 169 6.37 -10.81 0.53
C ALA A 169 5.44 -9.57 0.43
N GLY A 170 6.00 -8.42 0.05
CA GLY A 170 5.23 -7.20 -0.24
C GLY A 170 4.31 -7.36 -1.45
N ASP A 171 4.82 -7.91 -2.55
CA ASP A 171 4.03 -8.17 -3.77
C ASP A 171 2.86 -9.13 -3.50
N SER A 172 3.10 -10.19 -2.74
CA SER A 172 2.08 -11.16 -2.31
C SER A 172 1.01 -10.48 -1.44
N LEU A 173 1.44 -9.62 -0.50
CA LEU A 173 0.54 -8.83 0.35
C LEU A 173 -0.37 -7.93 -0.49
N VAL A 174 0.21 -7.16 -1.41
CA VAL A 174 -0.52 -6.23 -2.28
C VAL A 174 -1.45 -6.99 -3.23
N GLY A 175 -0.99 -8.09 -3.81
CA GLY A 175 -1.80 -8.92 -4.70
C GLY A 175 -3.04 -9.47 -4.02
N ALA A 176 -2.90 -10.01 -2.80
CA ALA A 176 -4.04 -10.53 -2.04
C ALA A 176 -4.95 -9.42 -1.49
N LEU A 177 -4.41 -8.26 -1.10
CA LEU A 177 -5.19 -7.07 -0.78
C LEU A 177 -6.07 -6.64 -1.96
N ILE A 178 -5.47 -6.45 -3.14
CA ILE A 178 -6.20 -6.08 -4.36
C ILE A 178 -7.26 -7.14 -4.70
N ALA A 179 -6.93 -8.44 -4.57
CA ALA A 179 -7.91 -9.51 -4.79
C ALA A 179 -9.11 -9.42 -3.82
N GLY A 180 -8.88 -9.11 -2.55
CA GLY A 180 -9.93 -8.88 -1.56
C GLY A 180 -10.79 -7.66 -1.88
N ILE A 181 -10.15 -6.56 -2.27
CA ILE A 181 -10.81 -5.32 -2.71
C ILE A 181 -11.73 -5.60 -3.92
N LEU A 182 -11.23 -6.31 -4.93
CA LEU A 182 -12.01 -6.65 -6.13
C LEU A 182 -13.16 -7.63 -5.85
N GLN A 183 -13.08 -8.42 -4.78
CA GLN A 183 -14.17 -9.27 -4.29
C GLN A 183 -15.18 -8.51 -3.40
N GLY A 184 -14.96 -7.22 -3.12
CA GLY A 184 -15.83 -6.43 -2.26
C GLY A 184 -15.79 -6.85 -0.79
N LYS A 185 -14.69 -7.48 -0.35
CA LYS A 185 -14.50 -7.87 1.05
C LYS A 185 -14.28 -6.62 1.92
N ASP A 186 -14.58 -6.72 3.21
CA ASP A 186 -14.29 -5.64 4.15
C ASP A 186 -12.78 -5.44 4.33
N THR A 187 -12.38 -4.28 4.85
CA THR A 187 -10.98 -3.88 4.99
C THR A 187 -10.17 -4.87 5.83
N ASP A 188 -10.70 -5.33 6.96
CA ASP A 188 -9.97 -6.24 7.84
C ASP A 188 -9.70 -7.56 7.10
N THR A 189 -10.72 -8.12 6.44
CA THR A 189 -10.55 -9.32 5.63
C THR A 189 -9.52 -9.12 4.51
N CYS A 190 -9.51 -7.96 3.83
CA CYS A 190 -8.50 -7.66 2.79
C CYS A 190 -7.07 -7.65 3.36
N VAL A 191 -6.86 -7.01 4.52
CA VAL A 191 -5.54 -6.96 5.16
C VAL A 191 -5.10 -8.34 5.63
N GLN A 192 -6.02 -9.10 6.22
CA GLN A 192 -5.77 -10.47 6.65
C GLN A 192 -5.36 -11.38 5.48
N MET A 193 -6.04 -11.28 4.33
CA MET A 193 -5.62 -11.96 3.09
C MET A 193 -4.20 -11.57 2.68
N GLY A 194 -3.86 -10.28 2.74
CA GLY A 194 -2.52 -9.75 2.47
C GLY A 194 -1.45 -10.33 3.39
N LEU A 195 -1.69 -10.34 4.71
CA LEU A 195 -0.76 -10.87 5.70
C LEU A 195 -0.54 -12.38 5.55
N LEU A 196 -1.60 -13.14 5.21
CA LEU A 196 -1.50 -14.56 4.89
C LEU A 196 -0.64 -14.81 3.66
N ALA A 197 -0.87 -14.06 2.58
CA ALA A 197 -0.09 -14.15 1.36
C ALA A 197 1.40 -13.82 1.62
N ALA A 198 1.68 -12.79 2.40
CA ALA A 198 3.04 -12.44 2.81
C ALA A 198 3.71 -13.58 3.58
N ARG A 199 3.02 -14.17 4.56
CA ARG A 199 3.55 -15.32 5.34
C ARG A 199 3.85 -16.52 4.44
N MET A 200 2.95 -16.83 3.51
CA MET A 200 3.16 -17.92 2.55
C MET A 200 4.37 -17.67 1.65
N SER A 201 4.57 -16.43 1.21
CA SER A 201 5.74 -16.00 0.46
C SER A 201 7.02 -16.15 1.27
N LEU A 202 7.01 -15.71 2.53
CA LEU A 202 8.15 -15.84 3.45
C LEU A 202 8.58 -17.30 3.65
N SER A 203 7.60 -18.20 3.70
CA SER A 203 7.80 -19.64 3.91
C SER A 203 8.07 -20.43 2.62
N SER A 204 8.30 -19.73 1.52
CA SER A 204 8.52 -20.31 0.19
C SER A 204 9.94 -19.98 -0.30
N PRO A 205 10.61 -20.89 -1.03
CA PRO A 205 11.87 -20.55 -1.68
C PRO A 205 11.69 -19.54 -2.85
N HIS A 206 10.47 -19.42 -3.38
CA HIS A 206 10.12 -18.53 -4.48
C HIS A 206 9.56 -17.18 -3.99
N PRO A 207 9.76 -16.07 -4.74
CA PRO A 207 9.22 -14.75 -4.38
C PRO A 207 7.70 -14.71 -4.25
N ILE A 208 6.98 -15.61 -4.92
CA ILE A 208 5.55 -15.83 -4.72
C ILE A 208 5.39 -17.32 -4.43
N SER A 209 4.65 -17.66 -3.38
CA SER A 209 4.42 -19.07 -3.05
C SER A 209 3.63 -19.77 -4.18
N PRO A 210 4.11 -20.92 -4.70
CA PRO A 210 3.36 -21.68 -5.71
C PRO A 210 2.04 -22.25 -5.17
N MET A 211 1.88 -22.29 -3.84
CA MET A 211 0.65 -22.74 -3.18
C MET A 211 -0.35 -21.60 -2.94
N LEU A 212 -0.01 -20.36 -3.31
CA LEU A 212 -0.86 -19.21 -3.10
C LEU A 212 -2.14 -19.32 -3.95
N THR A 213 -3.29 -19.35 -3.28
CA THR A 213 -4.62 -19.39 -3.89
C THR A 213 -5.57 -18.48 -3.10
N LEU A 214 -6.75 -18.18 -3.65
CA LEU A 214 -7.77 -17.43 -2.90
C LEU A 214 -8.21 -18.16 -1.63
N ASP A 215 -8.25 -19.49 -1.66
CA ASP A 215 -8.63 -20.32 -0.53
C ASP A 215 -7.56 -20.36 0.56
N SER A 216 -6.28 -20.38 0.18
CA SER A 216 -5.17 -20.41 1.12
C SER A 216 -4.96 -19.09 1.87
N VAL A 217 -5.60 -18.01 1.42
CA VAL A 217 -5.56 -16.69 2.09
C VAL A 217 -6.92 -16.25 2.61
N ASP A 218 -7.97 -17.08 2.51
CA ASP A 218 -9.28 -16.73 3.06
C ASP A 218 -9.28 -16.87 4.59
N PRO A 219 -9.41 -15.77 5.36
CA PRO A 219 -9.36 -15.82 6.82
C PRO A 219 -10.44 -16.73 7.44
N ASN A 220 -11.56 -16.94 6.74
CA ASN A 220 -12.64 -17.82 7.21
C ASN A 220 -12.31 -19.31 7.06
N LYS A 221 -11.39 -19.66 6.16
CA LYS A 221 -10.95 -21.04 5.93
C LYS A 221 -9.77 -21.43 6.81
N ILE A 222 -9.10 -20.46 7.44
CA ILE A 222 -7.90 -20.65 8.26
C ILE A 222 -8.27 -20.55 9.74
N GLN A 223 -8.86 -21.65 10.25
CA GLN A 223 -9.42 -21.71 11.60
C GLN A 223 -8.38 -21.66 12.72
N THR A 224 -7.11 -21.90 12.43
CA THR A 224 -6.01 -21.93 13.41
C THR A 224 -5.40 -20.56 13.69
N GLN A 225 -5.72 -19.54 12.88
CA GLN A 225 -5.09 -18.24 12.99
C GLN A 225 -5.79 -17.38 14.05
N LYS A 226 -5.06 -17.00 15.10
CA LYS A 226 -5.49 -15.97 16.05
C LYS A 226 -5.11 -14.59 15.50
N TRP A 227 -6.12 -13.81 15.12
CA TRP A 227 -5.93 -12.44 14.66
C TRP A 227 -5.71 -11.51 15.84
N GLN A 228 -4.63 -10.73 15.80
CA GLN A 228 -4.44 -9.62 16.72
C GLN A 228 -5.35 -8.47 16.29
N LYS A 229 -5.94 -7.78 17.27
CA LYS A 229 -6.84 -6.66 16.98
C LYS A 229 -6.03 -5.49 16.40
N PRO A 230 -6.50 -4.86 15.30
CA PRO A 230 -5.86 -3.67 14.76
C PRO A 230 -5.88 -2.52 15.78
N THR A 231 -4.83 -1.70 15.78
CA THR A 231 -4.67 -0.59 16.73
C THR A 231 -4.61 0.76 16.00
N PHE A 232 -5.38 1.73 16.49
CA PHE A 232 -5.34 3.07 15.91
C PHE A 232 -4.01 3.75 16.24
N VAL A 233 -3.42 4.38 15.23
CA VAL A 233 -2.23 5.21 15.36
C VAL A 233 -2.63 6.66 15.16
N LYS A 234 -2.14 7.54 16.05
CA LYS A 234 -2.43 8.96 15.96
C LYS A 234 -1.83 9.53 14.68
N ILE A 235 -2.64 10.22 13.88
CA ILE A 235 -2.20 11.01 12.75
C ILE A 235 -2.43 12.48 13.11
N ASP A 236 -1.35 13.25 13.27
CA ASP A 236 -1.47 14.64 13.73
C ASP A 236 -2.21 15.50 12.68
N GLN A 237 -3.04 16.43 13.18
CA GLN A 237 -3.90 17.27 12.34
C GLN A 237 -3.13 18.45 11.71
N ASP A 238 -2.01 18.86 12.32
CA ASP A 238 -1.17 19.97 11.87
C ASP A 238 0.20 19.44 11.38
N SER A 239 0.46 19.62 10.09
CA SER A 239 1.66 19.14 9.38
C SER A 239 2.93 19.96 9.66
N GLY A 240 3.08 20.47 10.88
CA GLY A 240 4.34 21.04 11.37
C GLY A 240 5.29 19.92 11.80
N ILE A 241 5.71 19.07 10.86
CA ILE A 241 6.64 17.98 11.17
C ILE A 241 8.05 18.57 11.29
N HIS A 242 8.48 18.81 12.52
CA HIS A 242 9.88 19.02 12.86
C HIS A 242 10.46 17.66 13.25
N PHE A 243 11.19 17.05 12.32
CA PHE A 243 12.13 15.97 12.63
C PHE A 243 13.39 16.57 13.25
#